data_AF-A0A1Y3BXM0-F1
#
_entry.id   AF-A0A1Y3BXM0-F1
#
_cell.length_a   1.000
_cell.length_b   1.000
_cell.length_c   1.000
_cell.angle_alpha   90.00
_cell.angle_beta   90.00
_cell.angle_gamma   90.00
#
_symmetry.space_group_name_H-M   'P 1'
#
loop_
_entity.id
_entity.type
_entity.pdbx_description
1 polymer ?
#
loop_
_entity_poly.entity_id
_entity_poly.type
_entity_poly.pdbx_seq_one_letter_code
_entity_poly.pdbx_strand_id
1 'polypeptide(L)'
;MPTSRESGAKIVIHDSTARADPDQDSVHVAPGLVTYIGVRMVNITRLPHPYPDKCSNVWRDSGLEKWARELNYDAYSTQICLKLCLQRFTIMYCNCWVPSSPPPKQNVKQCNNRKQKDDERCTEEIRQMYYNETINCDCPPRCTELSFEKFVSTGQELQQCSILTTANFGNGKNNPNNEIEIVNNNDDDEDEEDEDAEMKLDKNNMAKVVIYFQSLSYQEITQYPKYTVTTL
;
A
#
# COMPACT_ATOMS: atom_id res chain seq x y z
N MET A 1 4.68 9.86 -5.64
CA MET A 1 5.72 8.87 -5.31
C MET A 1 6.82 9.54 -4.52
N PRO A 2 7.11 9.10 -3.29
CA PRO A 2 8.35 9.52 -2.65
C PRO A 2 9.50 8.95 -3.48
N THR A 3 10.40 9.80 -3.95
CA THR A 3 11.67 9.38 -4.54
C THR A 3 12.55 8.84 -3.41
N SER A 4 12.27 7.62 -2.95
CA SER A 4 13.12 6.97 -1.95
C SER A 4 14.48 6.65 -2.59
N ARG A 5 15.55 6.92 -1.84
CA ARG A 5 16.91 6.46 -2.17
C ARG A 5 17.22 5.11 -1.51
N GLU A 6 16.21 4.50 -0.90
CA GLU A 6 16.34 3.23 -0.19
C GLU A 6 16.18 2.06 -1.17
N SER A 7 16.99 1.02 -0.99
CA SER A 7 16.86 -0.24 -1.70
C SER A 7 16.10 -1.25 -0.85
N GLY A 8 15.10 -1.90 -1.43
CA GLY A 8 14.28 -2.90 -0.76
C GLY A 8 12.90 -3.02 -1.36
N ALA A 9 12.03 -3.74 -0.66
CA ALA A 9 10.63 -3.91 -1.03
C ALA A 9 9.70 -3.31 0.02
N LYS A 10 8.47 -2.97 -0.37
CA LYS A 10 7.39 -2.58 0.55
C LYS A 10 6.32 -3.65 0.54
N ILE A 11 5.89 -4.08 1.72
CA ILE A 11 4.81 -5.05 1.89
C ILE A 11 3.64 -4.37 2.59
N VAL A 12 2.46 -4.50 1.99
CA VAL A 12 1.21 -3.98 2.55
C VAL A 12 0.33 -5.18 2.91
N ILE A 13 -0.20 -5.18 4.12
CA ILE A 13 -1.16 -6.17 4.60
C ILE A 13 -2.43 -5.40 4.90
N HIS A 14 -3.50 -5.71 4.19
CA HIS A 14 -4.75 -4.97 4.21
C HIS A 14 -5.95 -5.91 4.06
N ASP A 15 -7.15 -5.40 4.33
CA ASP A 15 -8.40 -6.12 4.08
C ASP A 15 -8.57 -6.36 2.58
N SER A 16 -8.95 -7.59 2.21
CA SER A 16 -9.32 -7.99 0.84
C SER A 16 -10.34 -7.08 0.15
N THR A 17 -11.23 -6.42 0.90
CA THR A 17 -12.23 -5.50 0.33
C THR A 17 -11.68 -4.09 0.06
N ALA A 18 -10.54 -3.76 0.66
CA ALA A 18 -9.87 -2.47 0.52
C ALA A 18 -8.72 -2.57 -0.49
N ARG A 19 -8.41 -1.46 -1.15
CA ARG A 19 -7.22 -1.39 -2.01
C ARG A 19 -5.97 -1.14 -1.17
N ALA A 20 -4.87 -1.83 -1.52
CA ALA A 20 -3.57 -1.57 -0.92
C ALA A 20 -3.12 -0.11 -1.16
N ASP A 21 -2.60 0.52 -0.11
CA ASP A 21 -1.96 1.83 -0.18
C ASP A 21 -0.53 1.76 0.41
N PRO A 22 0.51 1.62 -0.43
CA PRO A 22 1.88 1.47 0.04
C PRO A 22 2.47 2.73 0.69
N ASP A 23 1.79 3.88 0.58
CA ASP A 23 2.24 5.14 1.18
C ASP A 23 1.75 5.33 2.63
N GLN A 24 0.87 4.46 3.14
CA GLN A 24 0.27 4.64 4.47
C GLN A 24 0.65 3.53 5.46
N ASP A 25 0.51 2.26 5.07
CA ASP A 25 0.62 1.13 6.00
C ASP A 25 1.49 0.01 5.43
N SER A 26 2.71 0.38 5.01
CA SER A 26 3.69 -0.55 4.46
C SER A 26 4.83 -0.88 5.43
N VAL A 27 5.25 -2.15 5.41
CA VAL A 27 6.48 -2.62 6.03
C VAL A 27 7.60 -2.55 5.00
N HIS A 28 8.66 -1.83 5.32
CA HIS A 28 9.87 -1.77 4.50
C HIS A 28 10.72 -3.02 4.77
N VAL A 29 11.11 -3.71 3.70
CA VAL A 29 11.86 -4.96 3.72
C VAL A 29 13.22 -4.71 3.09
N ALA A 30 14.27 -4.87 3.89
CA ALA A 30 15.64 -4.74 3.44
C ALA A 30 16.11 -6.03 2.73
N PRO A 31 16.91 -5.92 1.66
CA PRO A 31 17.57 -7.07 1.07
C PRO A 31 18.71 -7.59 1.97
N GLY A 32 19.15 -8.82 1.75
CA GLY A 32 20.19 -9.50 2.54
C GLY A 32 19.74 -10.00 3.92
N LEU A 33 18.50 -9.70 4.33
CA LEU A 33 17.93 -10.09 5.61
C LEU A 33 16.62 -10.88 5.42
N VAL A 34 16.28 -11.66 6.44
CA VAL A 34 14.95 -12.27 6.58
C VAL A 34 14.10 -11.35 7.43
N THR A 35 12.92 -10.98 6.92
CA THR A 35 11.93 -10.20 7.67
C THR A 35 10.77 -11.11 8.07
N TYR A 36 10.54 -11.21 9.37
CA TYR A 36 9.42 -11.91 9.97
C TYR A 36 8.34 -10.89 10.35
N ILE A 37 7.13 -11.08 9.82
CA ILE A 37 5.99 -10.21 10.06
C ILE A 37 4.91 -11.05 10.74
N GLY A 38 4.84 -10.95 12.06
CA GLY A 38 3.72 -11.46 12.84
C GLY A 38 2.52 -10.53 12.65
N VAL A 39 1.36 -11.08 12.30
CA VAL A 39 0.13 -10.30 12.14
C VAL A 39 -0.89 -10.65 13.21
N ARG A 40 -1.60 -9.64 13.69
CA ARG A 40 -2.78 -9.78 14.55
C ARG A 40 -3.93 -8.99 13.96
N MET A 41 -5.08 -9.65 13.84
CA MET A 41 -6.29 -9.05 13.28
C MET A 41 -7.02 -8.25 14.36
N VAL A 42 -7.43 -7.03 14.01
CA VAL A 42 -8.23 -6.14 14.87
C VAL A 42 -9.50 -5.74 14.10
N ASN A 43 -10.65 -6.18 14.59
CA ASN A 43 -11.95 -5.80 14.04
C ASN A 43 -12.53 -4.65 14.87
N ILE A 44 -12.82 -3.52 14.22
CA ILE A 44 -13.33 -2.32 14.87
C ILE A 44 -14.76 -2.04 14.37
N THR A 45 -15.69 -1.96 15.31
CA THR A 45 -17.08 -1.57 15.07
C THR A 45 -17.39 -0.28 15.81
N ARG A 46 -17.66 0.79 15.07
CA ARG A 46 -17.99 2.14 15.57
C ARG A 46 -19.47 2.43 15.39
N LEU A 47 -20.00 3.31 16.23
CA LEU A 47 -21.38 3.78 16.11
C LEU A 47 -21.48 4.95 15.13
N PRO A 48 -22.48 4.96 14.22
CA PRO A 48 -22.68 6.05 13.27
C PRO A 48 -23.20 7.32 13.96
N HIS A 49 -23.52 8.37 13.20
CA HIS A 49 -24.24 9.53 13.74
C HIS A 49 -25.46 9.07 14.57
N PRO A 50 -25.71 9.60 15.80
CA PRO A 50 -25.23 10.87 16.37
C PRO A 50 -23.96 10.80 17.24
N TYR A 51 -23.24 9.68 17.27
CA TYR A 51 -22.05 9.53 18.12
C TYR A 51 -20.84 10.33 17.59
N PRO A 52 -19.85 10.67 18.44
CA PRO A 52 -18.74 11.58 18.09
C PRO A 52 -17.97 11.19 16.83
N ASP A 53 -17.73 9.90 16.64
CA ASP A 53 -16.98 9.36 15.49
C ASP A 53 -17.69 9.62 14.16
N LYS A 54 -19.02 9.79 14.19
CA LYS A 54 -19.88 9.98 13.01
C LYS A 54 -19.45 9.04 11.87
N CYS A 55 -19.19 7.77 12.17
CA CYS A 55 -18.62 6.86 11.18
C CYS A 55 -19.56 6.69 9.97
N SER A 56 -19.00 6.28 8.83
CA SER A 56 -19.77 5.94 7.64
C SER A 56 -19.09 4.83 6.85
N ASN A 57 -19.85 3.86 6.37
CA ASN A 57 -19.38 2.86 5.41
C ASN A 57 -19.61 3.29 3.95
N VAL A 58 -20.19 4.47 3.73
CA VAL A 58 -20.51 5.03 2.42
C VAL A 58 -19.88 6.41 2.25
N TRP A 59 -19.70 6.80 0.99
CA TRP A 59 -19.25 8.14 0.62
C TRP A 59 -20.29 9.19 1.01
N ARG A 60 -19.86 10.29 1.60
CA ARG A 60 -20.72 11.46 1.88
C ARG A 60 -20.71 12.49 0.76
N ASP A 61 -19.62 12.57 0.01
CA ASP A 61 -19.45 13.44 -1.15
C ASP A 61 -19.63 12.62 -2.43
N SER A 62 -20.72 12.87 -3.15
CA SER A 62 -21.06 12.15 -4.39
C SER A 62 -20.09 12.43 -5.55
N GLY A 63 -19.41 13.59 -5.53
CA GLY A 63 -18.37 13.91 -6.49
C GLY A 63 -17.12 13.08 -6.26
N LEU A 64 -16.70 12.92 -5.00
CA LEU A 64 -15.59 12.04 -4.64
C LEU A 64 -15.94 10.56 -4.87
N GLU A 65 -17.17 10.14 -4.58
CA GLU A 65 -17.65 8.79 -4.87
C GLU A 65 -17.52 8.47 -6.37
N LYS A 66 -18.04 9.35 -7.22
CA LYS A 66 -17.97 9.16 -8.68
C LYS A 66 -16.52 9.05 -9.14
N TRP A 67 -15.64 9.94 -8.68
CA TRP A 67 -14.22 9.90 -9.02
C TRP A 67 -13.55 8.60 -8.54
N ALA A 68 -13.87 8.14 -7.33
CA ALA A 68 -13.35 6.89 -6.78
C ALA A 68 -13.79 5.68 -7.60
N ARG A 69 -15.08 5.54 -7.90
CA ARG A 69 -15.63 4.46 -8.73
C ARG A 69 -15.03 4.42 -10.12
N GLU A 70 -14.82 5.60 -10.71
CA GLU A 70 -14.16 5.75 -12.00
C GLU A 70 -12.71 5.25 -12.04
N LEU A 71 -12.07 5.12 -10.87
CA LEU A 71 -10.72 4.60 -10.67
C LEU A 71 -10.73 3.16 -10.10
N ASN A 72 -11.88 2.49 -10.13
CA ASN A 72 -12.14 1.16 -9.58
C ASN A 72 -11.90 1.08 -8.06
N TYR A 73 -12.29 2.13 -7.32
CA TYR A 73 -12.43 2.09 -5.87
C TYR A 73 -13.92 1.95 -5.52
N ASP A 74 -14.41 0.71 -5.46
CA ASP A 74 -15.84 0.45 -5.24
C ASP A 74 -16.27 0.64 -3.78
N ALA A 75 -15.38 0.29 -2.85
CA ALA A 75 -15.61 0.41 -1.42
C ALA A 75 -15.12 1.75 -0.87
N TYR A 76 -15.86 2.30 0.10
CA TYR A 76 -15.42 3.49 0.83
C TYR A 76 -14.19 3.18 1.69
N SER A 77 -13.18 4.03 1.58
CA SER A 77 -12.03 4.07 2.47
C SER A 77 -11.78 5.52 2.86
N THR A 78 -11.55 5.75 4.15
CA THR A 78 -11.21 7.07 4.68
C THR A 78 -9.93 7.62 4.03
N GLN A 79 -8.92 6.77 3.78
CA GLN A 79 -7.68 7.19 3.14
C GLN A 79 -7.91 7.69 1.71
N ILE A 80 -8.67 6.96 0.90
CA ILE A 80 -8.96 7.35 -0.49
C ILE A 80 -9.83 8.61 -0.52
N CYS A 81 -10.82 8.72 0.36
CA CYS A 81 -11.61 9.94 0.50
C CYS A 81 -10.74 11.17 0.76
N LEU A 82 -9.83 11.09 1.72
CA LEU A 82 -8.91 12.19 2.04
C LEU A 82 -7.98 12.52 0.86
N LYS A 83 -7.40 11.50 0.21
CA LYS A 83 -6.52 11.70 -0.96
C LYS A 83 -7.25 12.40 -2.12
N LEU A 84 -8.47 11.97 -2.44
CA LEU A 84 -9.27 12.58 -3.51
C LEU A 84 -9.75 13.99 -3.11
N CYS A 85 -10.14 14.20 -1.85
CA CYS A 85 -10.55 15.50 -1.35
C CYS A 85 -9.41 16.53 -1.47
N LEU A 86 -8.22 16.20 -0.95
CA LEU A 86 -7.05 17.06 -1.06
C LEU A 86 -6.65 17.30 -2.51
N GLN A 87 -6.69 16.26 -3.35
CA GLN A 87 -6.41 16.38 -4.78
C GLN A 87 -7.39 17.34 -5.48
N ARG A 88 -8.68 17.31 -5.12
CA ARG A 88 -9.69 18.25 -5.64
C ARG A 88 -9.29 19.69 -5.35
N PHE A 89 -8.87 19.99 -4.12
CA PHE A 89 -8.42 21.33 -3.74
C PHE A 89 -7.11 21.71 -4.44
N THR A 90 -6.16 20.78 -4.57
CA THR A 90 -4.93 21.02 -5.32
C THR A 90 -5.20 21.38 -6.78
N ILE A 91 -6.11 20.65 -7.45
CA ILE A 91 -6.50 20.95 -8.83
C ILE A 91 -7.16 22.34 -8.90
N MET A 92 -8.05 22.66 -7.97
CA MET A 92 -8.79 23.92 -7.96
C MET A 92 -7.91 25.16 -7.72
N TYR A 93 -6.94 25.07 -6.80
CA TYR A 93 -6.09 26.22 -6.44
C TYR A 93 -4.78 26.27 -7.21
N CYS A 94 -4.16 25.12 -7.49
CA CYS A 94 -2.84 25.04 -8.12
C CYS A 94 -2.89 24.71 -9.61
N ASN A 95 -4.06 24.37 -10.17
CA ASN A 95 -4.25 23.98 -11.57
C ASN A 95 -3.32 22.82 -12.01
N CYS A 96 -2.98 21.94 -11.07
CA CYS A 96 -2.18 20.75 -11.29
C CYS A 96 -2.60 19.64 -10.32
N TRP A 97 -2.22 18.39 -10.58
CA TRP A 97 -2.53 17.26 -9.70
C TRP A 97 -1.25 16.61 -9.14
N VAL A 98 -1.29 16.12 -7.90
CA VAL A 98 -0.12 15.49 -7.27
C VAL A 98 -0.09 13.97 -7.48
N PRO A 99 1.07 13.38 -7.82
CA PRO A 99 1.21 11.93 -8.06
C PRO A 99 1.05 11.01 -6.85
N SER A 100 1.00 11.55 -5.63
CA SER A 100 0.75 10.77 -4.41
C SER A 100 -0.74 10.45 -4.20
N SER A 101 -1.61 11.11 -4.96
CA SER A 101 -3.05 10.91 -4.94
C SER A 101 -3.51 10.36 -6.29
N PRO A 102 -4.66 9.69 -6.34
CA PRO A 102 -5.17 9.15 -7.60
C PRO A 102 -5.33 10.26 -8.67
N PRO A 103 -5.03 9.95 -9.94
CA PRO A 103 -5.04 10.96 -11.00
C PRO A 103 -6.48 11.42 -11.32
N PRO A 104 -6.65 12.69 -11.73
CA PRO A 104 -7.91 13.14 -12.30
C PRO A 104 -8.10 12.56 -13.71
N LYS A 105 -9.34 12.41 -14.16
CA LYS A 105 -9.64 12.12 -15.57
C LYS A 105 -9.51 13.33 -16.49
N GLN A 106 -9.67 14.53 -15.93
CA GLN A 106 -9.53 15.77 -16.66
C GLN A 106 -8.09 15.92 -17.13
N ASN A 107 -7.89 16.53 -18.30
CA ASN A 107 -6.56 16.80 -18.84
C ASN A 107 -5.89 17.94 -18.08
N VAL A 108 -5.48 17.66 -16.85
CA VAL A 108 -4.79 18.57 -15.94
C VAL A 108 -3.34 18.13 -15.87
N LYS A 109 -2.41 19.10 -15.93
CA LYS A 109 -0.97 18.80 -15.83
C LYS A 109 -0.64 18.21 -14.45
N GLN A 110 0.32 17.30 -14.42
CA GLN A 110 0.91 16.85 -13.16
C GLN A 110 1.74 17.99 -12.55
N CYS A 111 1.65 18.22 -11.25
CA CYS A 111 2.47 19.22 -10.55
C CYS A 111 3.96 18.86 -10.65
N ASN A 112 4.81 19.85 -10.92
CA ASN A 112 6.26 19.66 -11.02
C ASN A 112 7.00 20.33 -9.84
N ASN A 113 6.88 19.75 -8.66
CA ASN A 113 7.49 20.30 -7.45
C ASN A 113 9.04 20.27 -7.47
N ARG A 114 9.67 19.57 -8.42
CA ARG A 114 11.15 19.53 -8.53
C ARG A 114 11.71 20.70 -9.34
N LYS A 115 11.00 21.14 -10.39
CA LYS A 115 11.48 22.20 -11.30
C LYS A 115 10.72 23.51 -11.11
N GLN A 116 9.46 23.46 -10.69
CA GLN A 116 8.57 24.62 -10.59
C GLN A 116 8.29 24.94 -9.12
N LYS A 117 8.93 26.01 -8.62
CA LYS A 117 8.77 26.48 -7.24
C LYS A 117 7.35 26.96 -6.91
N ASP A 118 6.59 27.44 -7.90
CA ASP A 118 5.20 27.85 -7.68
C ASP A 118 4.28 26.64 -7.41
N ASP A 119 4.47 25.53 -8.14
CA ASP A 119 3.74 24.28 -7.91
C ASP A 119 4.10 23.71 -6.52
N GLU A 120 5.39 23.74 -6.16
CA GLU A 120 5.86 23.34 -4.82
C GLU A 120 5.21 24.18 -3.71
N ARG A 121 5.28 25.52 -3.81
CA ARG A 121 4.68 26.44 -2.84
C ARG A 121 3.17 26.20 -2.73
N CYS A 122 2.47 26.13 -3.85
CA CYS A 122 1.01 25.97 -3.84
C CYS A 122 0.57 24.63 -3.23
N THR A 123 1.24 23.53 -3.61
CA THR A 123 0.91 22.21 -3.02
C THR A 123 1.17 22.17 -1.52
N GLU A 124 2.18 22.89 -1.02
CA GLU A 124 2.46 23.01 0.41
C GLU A 124 1.43 23.90 1.13
N GLU A 125 1.01 25.00 0.52
CA GLU A 125 -0.07 25.84 1.05
C GLU A 125 -1.37 25.04 1.23
N ILE A 126 -1.74 24.17 0.29
CA ILE A 126 -2.90 23.28 0.44
C ILE A 126 -2.76 22.32 1.62
N ARG A 127 -1.56 21.78 1.86
CA ARG A 127 -1.31 20.96 3.05
C ARG A 127 -1.48 21.76 4.33
N GLN A 128 -0.93 22.98 4.38
CA GLN A 128 -1.06 23.86 5.53
C GLN A 128 -2.53 24.25 5.77
N MET A 129 -3.30 24.55 4.71
CA MET A 129 -4.72 24.84 4.81
C MET A 129 -5.53 23.65 5.36
N TYR A 130 -5.14 22.42 5.04
CA TYR A 130 -5.74 21.22 5.63
C TYR A 130 -5.41 21.10 7.13
N TYR A 131 -4.13 21.26 7.52
CA TYR A 131 -3.73 21.19 8.93
C TYR A 131 -4.30 22.32 9.79
N ASN A 132 -4.51 23.49 9.20
CA ASN A 132 -5.15 24.63 9.87
C ASN A 132 -6.69 24.58 9.82
N GLU A 133 -7.27 23.49 9.30
CA GLU A 133 -8.72 23.26 9.19
C GLU A 133 -9.47 24.30 8.31
N THR A 134 -8.74 25.07 7.49
CA THR A 134 -9.33 25.99 6.49
C THR A 134 -10.01 25.21 5.35
N ILE A 135 -9.47 24.04 5.03
CA ILE A 135 -10.06 23.09 4.08
C ILE A 135 -10.74 21.98 4.87
N ASN A 136 -12.04 21.83 4.67
CA ASN A 136 -12.81 20.76 5.31
C ASN A 136 -13.04 19.58 4.34
N CYS A 137 -12.59 18.40 4.74
CA CYS A 137 -12.85 17.14 4.05
C CYS A 137 -13.76 16.26 4.91
N ASP A 138 -15.02 16.07 4.50
CA ASP A 138 -15.98 15.21 5.19
C ASP A 138 -15.71 13.72 4.86
N CYS A 139 -14.61 13.21 5.41
CA CYS A 139 -14.14 11.84 5.26
C CYS A 139 -14.15 11.13 6.63
N PRO A 140 -15.31 10.68 7.12
CA PRO A 140 -15.41 9.99 8.40
C PRO A 140 -14.68 8.62 8.41
N PRO A 141 -14.34 8.07 9.58
CA PRO A 141 -13.86 6.70 9.69
C PRO A 141 -14.95 5.71 9.25
N ARG A 142 -14.55 4.51 8.83
CA ARG A 142 -15.49 3.41 8.58
C ARG A 142 -16.16 2.95 9.87
N CYS A 143 -17.43 2.58 9.79
CA CYS A 143 -18.14 1.99 10.93
C CYS A 143 -17.67 0.57 11.20
N THR A 144 -17.33 -0.17 10.15
CA THR A 144 -16.77 -1.51 10.25
C THR A 144 -15.44 -1.53 9.54
N GLU A 145 -14.37 -1.79 10.27
CA GLU A 145 -12.99 -1.74 9.77
C GLU A 145 -12.21 -2.94 10.27
N LEU A 146 -11.59 -3.65 9.32
CA LEU A 146 -10.63 -4.72 9.60
C LEU A 146 -9.22 -4.15 9.46
N SER A 147 -8.50 -4.10 10.57
CA SER A 147 -7.12 -3.63 10.65
C SER A 147 -6.17 -4.77 11.04
N PHE A 148 -4.88 -4.63 10.70
CA PHE A 148 -3.85 -5.61 10.96
C PHE A 148 -2.70 -4.97 11.72
N GLU A 149 -2.54 -5.33 12.99
CA GLU A 149 -1.35 -5.01 13.76
C GLU A 149 -0.18 -5.87 13.28
N LYS A 150 0.99 -5.25 13.12
CA LYS A 150 2.18 -5.87 12.53
C LYS A 150 3.32 -5.84 13.53
N PHE A 151 3.89 -7.00 13.80
CA PHE A 151 5.05 -7.21 14.64
C PHE A 151 6.21 -7.61 13.75
N VAL A 152 7.12 -6.67 13.50
CA VAL A 152 8.23 -6.86 12.57
C VAL A 152 9.48 -7.22 13.35
N SER A 153 10.15 -8.28 12.92
CA SER A 153 11.49 -8.65 13.39
C SER A 153 12.35 -9.07 12.22
N THR A 154 13.66 -8.83 12.31
CA THR A 154 14.60 -9.16 11.26
C THR A 154 15.66 -10.11 11.77
N GLY A 155 16.20 -10.94 10.89
CA GLY A 155 17.29 -11.85 11.19
C GLY A 155 18.19 -12.06 9.97
N GLN A 156 19.45 -12.41 10.24
CA GLN A 156 20.37 -12.81 9.19
C GLN A 156 20.27 -14.32 9.00
N GLU A 157 20.04 -14.77 7.76
CA GLU A 157 20.02 -16.20 7.44
C GLU A 157 21.41 -16.65 7.00
N LEU A 158 21.96 -17.65 7.69
CA LEU A 158 23.22 -18.27 7.31
C LEU A 158 23.04 -19.03 5.99
N GLN A 159 24.06 -18.97 5.14
CA GLN A 159 24.02 -19.55 3.79
C GLN A 159 23.66 -21.05 3.78
N GLN A 160 24.05 -21.77 4.82
CA GLN A 160 23.79 -23.21 4.98
C GLN A 160 22.31 -23.56 5.24
N CYS A 161 21.49 -22.59 5.65
CA CYS A 161 20.07 -22.78 5.97
C CYS A 161 19.13 -22.10 4.96
N SER A 162 19.68 -21.41 3.95
CA SER A 162 18.88 -20.67 2.98
C SER A 162 18.28 -21.61 1.93
N ILE A 163 16.95 -21.70 1.91
CA ILE A 163 16.18 -22.34 0.84
C ILE A 163 16.44 -21.71 -0.54
N LEU A 164 16.96 -20.49 -0.60
CA LEU A 164 17.30 -19.82 -1.86
C LEU A 164 18.55 -20.43 -2.53
N THR A 165 19.35 -21.19 -1.78
CA THR A 165 20.44 -22.01 -2.34
C THR A 165 19.99 -23.40 -2.79
N THR A 166 18.73 -23.79 -2.52
CA THR A 166 18.19 -25.14 -2.82
C THR A 166 16.97 -25.11 -3.73
N ALA A 167 16.44 -23.92 -4.05
CA ALA A 167 15.31 -23.77 -4.94
C ALA A 167 15.76 -23.87 -6.41
N ASN A 168 16.00 -25.10 -6.87
CA ASN A 168 15.90 -25.45 -8.28
C ASN A 168 14.45 -25.22 -8.72
N PHE A 169 14.10 -24.00 -9.10
CA PHE A 169 12.84 -23.71 -9.79
C PHE A 169 12.98 -24.12 -11.25
N GLY A 170 12.62 -25.39 -11.52
CA GLY A 170 12.63 -26.04 -12.85
C GLY A 170 14.02 -26.57 -13.23
N ASN A 171 14.24 -27.79 -13.69
CA ASN A 171 13.39 -28.90 -14.09
C ASN A 171 14.04 -30.20 -13.61
N GLY A 172 13.25 -31.26 -13.43
CA GLY A 172 13.72 -32.53 -12.89
C GLY A 172 14.95 -33.10 -13.61
N LYS A 173 16.00 -33.37 -12.84
CA LYS A 173 16.66 -34.68 -12.67
C LYS A 173 17.82 -34.51 -11.69
N ASN A 174 17.75 -35.26 -10.61
CA ASN A 174 18.83 -35.38 -9.64
C ASN A 174 20.08 -35.97 -10.32
N ASN A 175 21.18 -35.22 -10.37
CA ASN A 175 22.53 -35.78 -10.43
C ASN A 175 23.53 -34.84 -9.75
N PRO A 176 24.31 -35.26 -8.72
CA PRO A 176 25.06 -34.31 -7.88
C PRO A 176 26.36 -33.74 -8.47
N ASN A 177 26.75 -34.06 -9.72
CA ASN A 177 28.14 -33.87 -10.16
C ASN A 177 28.35 -33.18 -11.52
N ASN A 178 27.37 -32.48 -12.10
CA ASN A 178 27.63 -31.68 -13.30
C ASN A 178 27.33 -30.20 -13.03
N GLU A 179 28.30 -29.33 -13.33
CA GLU A 179 28.04 -27.92 -13.61
C GLU A 179 27.04 -27.88 -14.78
N ILE A 180 25.85 -27.33 -14.52
CA ILE A 180 24.78 -27.25 -15.52
C ILE A 180 24.91 -25.90 -16.21
N GLU A 181 25.37 -25.92 -17.45
CA GLU A 181 25.14 -24.85 -18.43
C GLU A 181 23.63 -24.78 -18.75
N ILE A 182 23.06 -23.58 -18.64
CA ILE A 182 21.65 -23.33 -18.95
C ILE A 182 21.55 -23.17 -20.47
N VAL A 183 21.03 -24.18 -21.16
CA VAL A 183 20.57 -24.07 -22.55
C VAL A 183 19.08 -23.71 -22.51
N ASN A 184 18.75 -22.49 -22.93
CA ASN A 184 17.37 -22.08 -23.16
C ASN A 184 16.87 -22.75 -24.44
N ASN A 185 16.04 -23.79 -24.30
CA ASN A 185 15.22 -24.27 -25.41
C ASN A 185 13.98 -23.39 -25.51
N ASN A 186 14.12 -22.26 -26.21
CA ASN A 186 13.01 -21.62 -26.87
C ASN A 186 13.26 -21.76 -28.38
N ASP A 187 12.75 -22.86 -28.93
CA ASP A 187 12.45 -22.93 -30.35
C ASP A 187 11.25 -22.01 -30.59
N ASP A 188 11.49 -20.84 -31.16
CA ASP A 188 10.82 -20.34 -32.37
C ASP A 188 11.12 -18.84 -32.58
N ASP A 189 11.74 -18.56 -33.73
CA ASP A 189 11.76 -17.32 -34.52
C ASP A 189 12.72 -16.15 -34.17
N GLU A 190 13.89 -16.24 -34.83
CA GLU A 190 14.72 -15.24 -35.53
C GLU A 190 14.79 -13.76 -35.05
N ASP A 191 16.05 -13.37 -34.78
CA ASP A 191 16.67 -12.03 -34.80
C ASP A 191 16.35 -11.01 -33.68
N GLU A 192 17.15 -11.01 -32.61
CA GLU A 192 17.70 -9.78 -31.99
C GLU A 192 18.88 -10.13 -31.05
N GLU A 193 19.99 -9.39 -31.15
CA GLU A 193 21.18 -9.54 -30.30
C GLU A 193 20.87 -9.09 -28.86
N ASP A 194 20.38 -9.99 -28.01
CA ASP A 194 20.27 -9.74 -26.58
C ASP A 194 21.50 -10.30 -25.83
N GLU A 195 22.27 -9.41 -25.22
CA GLU A 195 23.28 -9.76 -24.23
C GLU A 195 22.58 -10.48 -23.06
N ASP A 196 22.63 -11.81 -23.06
CA ASP A 196 22.22 -12.67 -21.94
C ASP A 196 23.09 -12.36 -20.71
N ALA A 197 22.75 -11.29 -19.99
CA ALA A 197 23.30 -11.02 -18.68
C ALA A 197 22.78 -12.13 -17.74
N GLU A 198 23.59 -13.17 -17.52
CA GLU A 198 23.38 -14.11 -16.41
C GLU A 198 23.12 -13.31 -15.14
N MET A 199 21.86 -13.26 -14.69
CA MET A 199 21.50 -12.59 -13.45
C MET A 199 21.99 -13.44 -12.29
N LYS A 200 23.26 -13.25 -11.91
CA LYS A 200 23.84 -13.85 -10.71
C LYS A 200 23.02 -13.37 -9.51
N LEU A 201 22.33 -14.31 -8.86
CA LEU A 201 21.57 -14.08 -7.64
C LEU A 201 22.52 -13.63 -6.51
N ASP A 202 22.71 -12.31 -6.37
CA ASP A 202 23.42 -11.71 -5.23
C ASP A 202 22.50 -11.70 -4.00
N LYS A 203 23.01 -12.19 -2.87
CA LYS A 203 22.30 -12.17 -1.58
C LYS A 203 21.93 -10.76 -1.15
N ASN A 204 22.73 -9.77 -1.54
CA ASN A 204 22.45 -8.36 -1.28
C ASN A 204 21.30 -7.80 -2.12
N ASN A 205 20.77 -8.58 -3.08
CA ASN A 205 19.62 -8.26 -3.91
C ASN A 205 18.41 -9.19 -3.66
N MET A 206 18.50 -10.09 -2.68
CA MET A 206 17.40 -10.98 -2.29
C MET A 206 16.84 -10.57 -0.94
N ALA A 207 15.51 -10.57 -0.81
CA ALA A 207 14.83 -10.39 0.46
C ALA A 207 13.91 -11.58 0.72
N LYS A 208 14.02 -12.18 1.91
CA LYS A 208 13.12 -13.26 2.34
C LYS A 208 12.13 -12.68 3.34
N VAL A 209 10.84 -12.95 3.14
CA VAL A 209 9.78 -12.49 4.03
C VAL A 209 8.94 -13.66 4.48
N VAL A 210 8.69 -13.73 5.79
CA VAL A 210 7.84 -14.74 6.42
C VAL A 210 6.70 -14.02 7.13
N ILE A 211 5.48 -14.19 6.61
CA ILE A 211 4.27 -13.59 7.18
C ILE A 211 3.48 -14.70 7.86
N TYR A 212 3.10 -14.50 9.12
CA TYR A 212 2.36 -15.50 9.91
C TYR A 212 1.46 -14.83 10.94
N PHE A 213 0.39 -15.53 11.34
CA PHE A 213 -0.43 -15.08 12.46
C PHE A 213 0.32 -15.26 13.78
N GLN A 214 0.47 -14.19 14.55
CA GLN A 214 1.14 -14.24 15.85
C GLN A 214 0.39 -15.15 16.84
N SER A 215 -0.93 -15.17 16.74
CA SER A 215 -1.81 -16.08 17.46
C SER A 215 -3.06 -16.36 16.62
N LEU A 216 -3.81 -17.41 16.95
CA LEU A 216 -5.13 -17.68 16.36
C LEU A 216 -6.24 -16.79 16.97
N SER A 217 -5.88 -15.81 17.81
CA SER A 217 -6.84 -14.86 18.39
C SER A 217 -6.91 -13.57 17.57
N TYR A 218 -8.11 -13.00 17.47
CA TYR A 218 -8.34 -11.66 16.96
C TYR A 218 -8.81 -10.74 18.09
N GLN A 219 -8.56 -9.45 17.94
CA GLN A 219 -9.06 -8.43 18.86
C GLN A 219 -10.32 -7.80 18.28
N GLU A 220 -11.35 -7.63 19.09
CA GLU A 220 -12.59 -6.97 18.70
C GLU A 220 -12.79 -5.71 19.56
N ILE A 221 -12.99 -4.57 18.90
CA ILE A 221 -13.25 -3.27 19.54
C ILE A 221 -14.62 -2.78 19.05
N THR A 222 -15.65 -2.96 19.88
CA THR A 222 -17.04 -2.64 19.52
C THR A 222 -17.61 -1.57 20.44
N GLN A 223 -18.14 -0.51 19.85
CA GLN A 223 -18.86 0.55 20.55
C GLN A 223 -20.33 0.18 20.76
N TYR A 224 -20.83 0.34 21.99
CA TYR A 224 -22.23 0.09 22.34
C TYR A 224 -22.92 1.35 22.85
N PRO A 225 -24.18 1.60 22.46
CA PRO A 225 -24.93 2.76 22.93
C PRO A 225 -25.28 2.57 24.43
N LYS A 226 -25.08 3.62 25.24
CA LYS A 226 -25.41 3.57 26.68
C LYS A 226 -26.92 3.66 26.95
N TYR A 227 -27.66 4.40 26.12
CA TYR A 227 -29.10 4.60 26.26
C TYR A 227 -29.79 4.14 24.98
N THR A 228 -30.84 3.33 25.11
CA THR A 228 -31.75 2.93 24.04
C THR A 228 -33.15 3.50 24.27
N VAL A 229 -33.97 3.59 23.22
CA VAL A 229 -35.36 4.11 23.29
C VAL A 229 -36.23 3.38 24.33
N THR A 230 -35.89 2.13 24.65
CA THR A 230 -36.54 1.31 25.68
C THR A 230 -36.08 1.59 27.12
N THR A 231 -34.99 2.34 27.30
CA THR A 231 -34.42 2.71 28.61
C THR A 231 -34.62 4.18 28.97
N LEU A 232 -35.39 4.91 28.16
CA LEU A 232 -35.88 6.27 28.39
C LEU A 232 -37.36 6.21 28.78
#